data_AF-A0A428WV31-F1
#
_entry.id   AF-A0A428WV31-F1
#
_cell.length_a   1.000
_cell.length_b   1.000
_cell.length_c   1.000
_cell.angle_alpha   90.00
_cell.angle_beta   90.00
_cell.angle_gamma   90.00
#
_symmetry.space_group_name_H-M   'P 1'
#
loop_
_entity.id
_entity.type
_entity.pdbx_description
1 polymer ?
#
loop_
_entity_poly.entity_id
_entity_poly.type
_entity_poly.pdbx_seq_one_letter_code
_entity_poly.pdbx_strand_id
1 'polypeptide(L)'
;MLRTYAPALSRSLKPGGRIVLFKNWALADPAPFASRAQNVAAINAGYDRLAAALPLPAVVAPISDEFEAVLARGGTGSLIDPDGKHPTGRAVYLDAVTLYGIFFGRSPRELPDLYLPPAEAGHLRSVAAAALGY
;
A
#
# COMPACT_ATOMS: atom_id res chain seq x y z
N MET A 1 7.64 -20.08 -0.57
CA MET A 1 7.46 -18.79 -1.28
C MET A 1 8.78 -18.10 -1.61
N LEU A 2 9.60 -17.69 -0.63
CA LEU A 2 10.86 -16.97 -0.91
C LEU A 2 11.84 -17.74 -1.83
N ARG A 3 12.02 -19.05 -1.62
CA ARG A 3 12.84 -19.89 -2.52
C ARG A 3 12.35 -19.92 -3.97
N THR A 4 11.04 -19.73 -4.19
CA THR A 4 10.42 -19.75 -5.52
C THR A 4 10.70 -18.45 -6.29
N TYR A 5 10.65 -17.30 -5.62
CA TYR A 5 10.74 -15.99 -6.28
C TYR A 5 12.13 -15.32 -6.17
N ALA A 6 12.97 -15.74 -5.22
CA ALA A 6 14.32 -15.16 -5.04
C ALA A 6 15.17 -15.17 -6.33
N PRO A 7 15.20 -16.24 -7.16
CA PRO A 7 15.94 -16.20 -8.42
C PRO A 7 15.42 -15.16 -9.41
N ALA A 8 14.11 -14.90 -9.43
CA ALA A 8 13.53 -13.88 -10.31
C ALA A 8 13.90 -12.46 -9.84
N LEU A 9 13.89 -12.21 -8.53
CA LEU A 9 14.31 -10.93 -7.94
C LEU A 9 15.78 -10.64 -8.26
N SER A 10 16.68 -11.60 -8.02
CA SER A 10 18.10 -11.43 -8.31
C SER A 10 18.40 -11.19 -9.79
N ARG A 11 17.63 -11.80 -10.71
CA ARG A 11 17.77 -11.57 -12.16
C ARG A 11 17.25 -10.20 -12.61
N SER A 12 16.20 -9.71 -11.97
CA SER A 12 15.49 -8.50 -12.42
C SER A 12 16.08 -7.21 -11.83
N LEU A 13 16.82 -7.33 -10.72
CA LEU A 13 17.42 -6.18 -10.05
C LEU A 13 18.73 -5.78 -10.72
N LYS A 14 18.74 -4.58 -11.28
CA LYS A 14 19.97 -3.92 -11.73
C LYS A 14 20.85 -3.57 -10.52
N PRO A 15 22.17 -3.43 -10.70
CA PRO A 15 23.04 -2.85 -9.66
C PRO A 15 22.46 -1.53 -9.14
N GLY A 16 22.32 -1.39 -7.82
CA GLY A 16 21.73 -0.22 -7.17
C GLY A 16 20.20 -0.15 -7.19
N GLY A 17 19.51 -1.13 -7.79
CA GLY A 17 18.06 -1.24 -7.74
C GLY A 17 17.55 -1.47 -6.31
N ARG A 18 16.40 -0.88 -5.99
CA ARG A 18 15.72 -1.06 -4.70
C ARG A 18 14.45 -1.89 -4.88
N ILE A 19 14.15 -2.71 -3.90
CA ILE A 19 12.89 -3.46 -3.86
C ILE A 19 11.86 -2.59 -3.15
N VAL A 20 10.69 -2.41 -3.77
CA VAL A 20 9.51 -1.86 -3.10
C VAL A 20 8.48 -2.97 -2.99
N LEU A 21 8.18 -3.37 -1.76
CA LEU A 21 7.15 -4.35 -1.45
C LEU A 21 5.82 -3.63 -1.28
N PHE A 22 4.92 -3.84 -2.23
CA PHE A 22 3.58 -3.25 -2.21
C PHE A 22 2.69 -3.98 -1.19
N LYS A 23 2.52 -3.43 0.02
CA LYS A 23 1.80 -4.05 1.15
C LYS A 23 0.28 -3.97 0.98
N ASN A 24 -0.32 -4.98 0.34
CA ASN A 24 -1.76 -5.04 0.09
C ASN A 24 -2.62 -4.78 1.33
N TRP A 25 -3.92 -4.56 1.14
CA TRP A 25 -4.90 -4.30 2.18
C TRP A 25 -5.66 -5.55 2.63
N ALA A 26 -6.26 -5.47 3.83
CA ALA A 26 -7.22 -6.46 4.28
C ALA A 26 -8.52 -6.39 3.45
N LEU A 27 -9.06 -7.56 3.09
CA LEU A 27 -10.32 -7.70 2.36
C LEU A 27 -11.52 -7.19 3.17
N ALA A 28 -12.64 -6.92 2.51
CA ALA A 28 -13.86 -6.47 3.19
C ALA A 28 -14.41 -7.56 4.13
N ASP A 29 -14.43 -8.81 3.66
CA ASP A 29 -14.64 -9.99 4.50
C ASP A 29 -13.31 -10.35 5.20
N PRO A 30 -13.26 -10.36 6.54
CA PRO A 30 -12.04 -10.70 7.26
C PRO A 30 -11.69 -12.20 7.21
N ALA A 31 -12.58 -13.08 6.75
CA ALA A 31 -12.32 -14.52 6.71
C ALA A 31 -11.02 -14.84 5.93
N PRO A 32 -10.17 -15.76 6.44
CA PRO A 32 -10.39 -16.66 7.59
C PRO A 32 -10.02 -16.07 8.96
N PHE A 33 -9.70 -14.78 9.05
CA PHE A 33 -9.38 -14.11 10.31
C PHE A 33 -10.65 -13.74 11.08
N ALA A 34 -10.58 -13.68 12.41
CA ALA A 34 -11.74 -13.33 13.23
C ALA A 34 -12.10 -11.84 13.15
N SER A 35 -11.19 -10.99 12.66
CA SER A 35 -11.45 -9.57 12.47
C SER A 35 -10.55 -8.96 11.40
N ARG A 36 -10.96 -7.78 10.89
CA ARG A 36 -10.14 -6.98 9.97
C ARG A 36 -8.78 -6.65 10.59
N ALA A 37 -8.74 -6.28 11.87
CA ALA A 37 -7.50 -5.97 12.58
C ALA A 37 -6.53 -7.17 12.61
N GLN A 38 -7.05 -8.39 12.76
CA GLN A 38 -6.23 -9.61 12.67
C GLN A 38 -5.72 -9.86 11.25
N ASN A 39 -6.54 -9.60 10.22
CA ASN A 39 -6.11 -9.69 8.83
C ASN A 39 -4.97 -8.69 8.53
N VAL A 40 -5.12 -7.42 8.93
CA VAL A 40 -4.09 -6.38 8.81
C VAL A 40 -2.80 -6.80 9.56
N ALA A 41 -2.92 -7.32 10.78
CA ALA A 41 -1.76 -7.79 11.54
C ALA A 41 -1.04 -8.95 10.84
N ALA A 42 -1.79 -9.89 10.24
CA ALA A 42 -1.22 -10.99 9.48
C ALA A 42 -0.51 -10.53 8.20
N ILE A 43 -1.09 -9.54 7.49
CA ILE A 43 -0.44 -8.88 6.35
C ILE A 43 0.87 -8.23 6.79
N ASN A 44 0.85 -7.39 7.83
CA ASN A 44 2.04 -6.71 8.35
C ASN A 44 3.14 -7.72 8.69
N ALA A 45 2.82 -8.75 9.48
CA ALA A 45 3.78 -9.78 9.84
C ALA A 45 4.34 -10.54 8.62
N GLY A 46 3.51 -10.76 7.58
CA GLY A 46 3.92 -11.38 6.34
C GLY A 46 4.93 -10.53 5.55
N TYR A 47 4.66 -9.23 5.42
CA TYR A 47 5.56 -8.30 4.72
C TYR A 47 6.84 -8.03 5.50
N ASP A 48 6.80 -7.94 6.84
CA ASP A 48 7.99 -7.80 7.68
C ASP A 48 8.91 -9.01 7.53
N ARG A 49 8.34 -10.23 7.59
CA ARG A 49 9.10 -11.47 7.36
C ARG A 49 9.67 -11.53 5.95
N LEU A 50 8.91 -11.09 4.94
CA LEU A 50 9.37 -11.06 3.56
C LEU A 50 10.54 -10.08 3.40
N ALA A 51 10.39 -8.84 3.88
CA ALA A 51 11.42 -7.81 3.83
C ALA A 51 12.72 -8.27 4.52
N ALA A 52 12.61 -8.86 5.71
CA ALA A 52 13.77 -9.35 6.48
C ALA A 52 14.49 -10.53 5.80
N ALA A 53 13.79 -11.30 4.96
CA ALA A 53 14.37 -12.45 4.28
C ALA A 53 14.97 -12.13 2.90
N LEU A 54 14.80 -10.92 2.40
CA LEU A 54 15.38 -10.52 1.12
C LEU A 54 16.88 -10.21 1.28
N PRO A 55 17.72 -10.65 0.33
CA PRO A 55 19.16 -10.39 0.38
C PRO A 55 19.53 -8.94 0.06
N LEU A 56 18.55 -8.09 -0.26
CA LEU A 56 18.72 -6.72 -0.70
C LEU A 56 17.78 -5.81 0.11
N PRO A 57 18.15 -4.54 0.33
CA PRO A 57 17.28 -3.58 1.00
C PRO A 57 15.92 -3.47 0.30
N ALA A 58 14.86 -3.59 1.09
CA ALA A 58 13.48 -3.45 0.64
C ALA A 58 12.78 -2.35 1.45
N VAL A 59 11.96 -1.57 0.76
CA VAL A 59 11.01 -0.64 1.37
C VAL A 59 9.64 -1.29 1.32
N VAL A 60 8.95 -1.37 2.45
CA VAL A 60 7.54 -1.79 2.49
C VAL A 60 6.69 -0.55 2.28
N ALA A 61 5.96 -0.47 1.16
CA ALA A 61 5.02 0.62 0.92
C ALA A 61 3.86 0.52 1.93
N PRO A 62 3.47 1.60 2.63
CA PRO A 62 2.51 1.55 3.74
C PRO A 62 1.04 1.46 3.29
N ILE A 63 0.76 0.77 2.17
CA ILE A 63 -0.57 0.78 1.52
C ILE A 63 -1.69 0.25 2.44
N SER A 64 -1.45 -0.85 3.16
CA SER A 64 -2.44 -1.31 4.16
C SER A 64 -2.75 -0.26 5.24
N ASP A 65 -1.78 0.58 5.62
CA ASP A 65 -1.95 1.52 6.73
C ASP A 65 -2.79 2.72 6.29
N GLU A 66 -2.55 3.23 5.08
CA GLU A 66 -3.37 4.29 4.50
C GLU A 66 -4.80 3.84 4.19
N PHE A 67 -5.00 2.57 3.81
CA PHE A 67 -6.34 2.00 3.71
C PHE A 67 -7.04 2.09 5.06
N GLU A 68 -6.46 1.55 6.13
CA GLU A 68 -7.11 1.61 7.45
C GLU A 68 -7.42 3.05 7.90
N ALA A 69 -6.55 4.01 7.57
CA ALA A 69 -6.79 5.43 7.88
C ALA A 69 -8.04 6.00 7.18
N VAL A 70 -8.26 5.68 5.90
CA VAL A 70 -9.45 6.12 5.15
C VAL A 70 -10.69 5.33 5.57
N LEU A 71 -10.55 4.02 5.72
CA LEU A 71 -11.64 3.10 6.04
C LEU A 71 -12.23 3.35 7.43
N ALA A 72 -11.43 3.83 8.39
CA ALA A 72 -11.89 4.20 9.73
C ALA A 72 -13.05 5.22 9.73
N ARG A 73 -13.19 6.02 8.67
CA ARG A 73 -14.28 6.99 8.50
C ARG A 73 -15.25 6.62 7.40
N GLY A 74 -14.76 6.03 6.31
CA GLY A 74 -15.56 5.76 5.10
C GLY A 74 -16.17 4.37 5.03
N GLY A 75 -15.75 3.43 5.89
CA GLY A 75 -16.07 2.01 5.76
C GLY A 75 -15.43 1.37 4.52
N THR A 76 -15.44 0.03 4.44
CA THR A 76 -14.75 -0.74 3.38
C THR A 76 -15.13 -0.31 1.97
N GLY A 77 -16.41 0.01 1.73
CA GLY A 77 -16.90 0.46 0.41
C GLY A 77 -16.32 1.78 -0.09
N SER A 78 -15.58 2.54 0.74
CA SER A 78 -14.92 3.78 0.29
C SER A 78 -13.65 3.54 -0.54
N LEU A 79 -13.01 2.38 -0.37
CA LEU A 79 -11.78 2.00 -1.07
C LEU A 79 -11.84 0.63 -1.72
N ILE A 80 -12.69 -0.27 -1.25
CA ILE A 80 -12.82 -1.65 -1.74
C ILE A 80 -14.12 -1.77 -2.54
N ASP A 81 -14.02 -2.33 -3.74
CA ASP A 81 -15.16 -2.60 -4.61
C ASP A 81 -16.18 -3.56 -3.93
N PRO A 82 -17.44 -3.60 -4.41
CA PRO A 82 -18.48 -4.47 -3.85
C PRO A 82 -18.14 -5.96 -3.85
N ASP A 83 -17.14 -6.39 -4.63
CA ASP A 83 -16.64 -7.76 -4.63
C ASP A 83 -15.77 -8.10 -3.40
N GLY A 84 -15.52 -7.11 -2.54
CA GLY A 84 -14.85 -7.25 -1.26
C GLY A 84 -13.34 -7.39 -1.34
N LYS A 85 -12.73 -7.27 -2.53
CA LYS A 85 -11.30 -7.52 -2.73
C LYS A 85 -10.58 -6.46 -3.55
N HIS A 86 -11.17 -5.99 -4.65
CA HIS A 86 -10.47 -5.12 -5.58
C HIS A 86 -10.52 -3.66 -5.13
N PRO A 87 -9.52 -2.85 -5.51
CA PRO A 87 -9.52 -1.44 -5.18
C PRO A 87 -10.47 -0.68 -6.11
N THR A 88 -11.23 0.25 -5.54
CA THR A 88 -11.94 1.28 -6.33
C THR A 88 -10.94 2.21 -7.03
N GLY A 89 -11.41 3.05 -7.96
CA GLY A 89 -10.58 4.11 -8.55
C GLY A 89 -9.99 5.09 -7.53
N ARG A 90 -10.64 5.25 -6.36
CA ARG A 90 -10.16 6.06 -5.23
C ARG A 90 -8.95 5.43 -4.57
N ALA A 91 -9.02 4.11 -4.33
CA ALA A 91 -7.90 3.34 -3.80
C ALA A 91 -6.71 3.33 -4.77
N VAL A 92 -6.96 3.15 -6.07
CA VAL A 92 -5.91 3.22 -7.09
C VAL A 92 -5.20 4.59 -7.08
N TYR A 93 -5.95 5.68 -6.87
CA TYR A 93 -5.34 7.01 -6.73
C TYR A 93 -4.45 7.10 -5.48
N LEU A 94 -4.95 6.63 -4.33
CA LEU A 94 -4.21 6.61 -3.07
C LEU A 94 -2.89 5.83 -3.22
N ASP A 95 -2.95 4.63 -3.78
CA ASP A 95 -1.78 3.79 -4.05
C ASP A 95 -0.77 4.50 -4.95
N ALA A 96 -1.25 5.16 -6.00
CA ALA A 96 -0.40 5.86 -6.96
C ALA A 96 0.34 7.04 -6.33
N VAL A 97 -0.32 7.85 -5.50
CA VAL A 97 0.34 8.99 -4.83
C VAL A 97 1.29 8.54 -3.73
N THR A 98 1.03 7.41 -3.08
CA THR A 98 1.97 6.79 -2.12
C THR A 98 3.21 6.25 -2.81
N LEU A 99 3.04 5.54 -3.93
CA LEU A 99 4.16 5.09 -4.75
C LEU A 99 4.95 6.26 -5.34
N TYR A 100 4.30 7.36 -5.73
CA TYR A 100 4.99 8.59 -6.13
C TYR A 100 5.92 9.08 -5.00
N GLY A 101 5.43 9.15 -3.76
CA GLY A 101 6.24 9.61 -2.64
C GLY A 101 7.46 8.73 -2.38
N ILE A 102 7.31 7.42 -2.51
CA ILE A 102 8.42 6.45 -2.38
C ILE A 102 9.42 6.60 -3.52
N PHE A 103 8.96 6.66 -4.77
CA PHE A 103 9.85 6.65 -5.94
C PHE A 103 10.59 7.97 -6.14
N PHE A 104 9.94 9.10 -5.86
CA PHE A 104 10.52 10.42 -6.07
C PHE A 104 11.10 11.03 -4.80
N GLY A 105 10.85 10.43 -3.62
CA GLY A 105 11.31 10.98 -2.34
C GLY A 105 10.70 12.34 -2.03
N ARG A 106 9.47 12.59 -2.48
CA ARG A 106 8.76 13.87 -2.35
C ARG A 106 7.41 13.67 -1.68
N SER A 107 7.00 14.65 -0.87
CA SER A 107 5.65 14.64 -0.32
C SER A 107 4.60 14.62 -1.44
N PRO A 108 3.60 13.74 -1.38
CA PRO A 108 2.52 13.73 -2.37
C PRO A 108 1.53 14.88 -2.18
N ARG A 109 1.54 15.64 -1.07
CA ARG A 109 0.55 16.72 -0.79
C ARG A 109 0.43 17.71 -1.95
N GLU A 110 1.57 18.09 -2.52
CA GLU A 110 1.71 19.14 -3.54
C GLU A 110 1.54 18.63 -4.98
N LEU A 111 1.10 17.38 -5.18
CA LEU A 111 0.74 16.94 -6.52
C LEU A 111 -0.49 17.71 -7.01
N PRO A 112 -0.55 18.06 -8.30
CA PRO A 112 -1.75 18.65 -8.88
C PRO A 112 -2.93 17.70 -8.74
N ASP A 113 -4.13 18.26 -8.69
CA ASP A 113 -5.35 17.47 -8.80
C ASP A 113 -5.34 16.74 -10.15
N LEU A 114 -5.51 15.42 -10.11
CA LEU A 114 -5.54 14.58 -11.30
C LEU A 114 -6.99 14.32 -11.71
N TYR A 115 -7.41 13.06 -11.69
CA TYR A 115 -8.72 12.62 -12.18
C TYR A 115 -9.79 12.47 -11.09
N LEU A 116 -9.45 12.74 -9.82
CA LEU A 116 -10.40 12.78 -8.71
C LEU A 116 -10.81 14.23 -8.40
N PRO A 117 -12.01 14.45 -7.81
CA PRO A 117 -12.40 15.78 -7.34
C PRO A 117 -11.34 16.39 -6.39
N PRO A 118 -11.05 17.70 -6.48
CA PRO A 118 -9.98 18.35 -5.72
C PRO A 118 -9.95 18.07 -4.21
N ALA A 119 -11.10 18.16 -3.54
CA ALA A 119 -11.19 17.93 -2.11
C ALA A 119 -10.85 16.48 -1.72
N GLU A 120 -11.27 15.53 -2.54
CA GLU A 120 -11.00 14.11 -2.36
C GLU A 120 -9.54 13.78 -2.65
N ALA A 121 -9.02 14.28 -3.77
CA ALA A 121 -7.63 14.13 -4.16
C ALA A 121 -6.71 14.70 -3.07
N GLY A 122 -6.98 15.91 -2.59
CA GLY A 122 -6.23 16.54 -1.49
C GLY A 122 -6.27 15.75 -0.19
N HIS A 123 -7.42 15.16 0.16
CA HIS A 123 -7.53 14.28 1.31
C HIS A 123 -6.66 13.04 1.17
N LEU A 124 -6.75 12.31 0.05
CA LEU A 124 -5.98 11.08 -0.19
C LEU A 124 -4.47 11.36 -0.26
N ARG A 125 -4.04 12.46 -0.90
CA ARG A 125 -2.64 12.91 -0.88
C ARG A 125 -2.15 13.19 0.54
N SER A 126 -3.00 13.75 1.40
CA SER A 126 -2.65 14.03 2.79
C SER A 126 -2.50 12.74 3.61
N VAL A 127 -3.36 11.75 3.39
CA VAL A 127 -3.26 10.43 4.02
C VAL A 127 -1.96 9.72 3.60
N ALA A 128 -1.70 9.66 2.29
CA ALA A 128 -0.46 9.12 1.73
C ALA A 128 0.78 9.78 2.33
N ALA A 129 0.79 11.12 2.40
CA ALA A 129 1.89 11.89 2.97
C ALA A 129 2.14 11.54 4.45
N ALA A 130 1.07 11.44 5.24
CA ALA A 130 1.18 11.08 6.66
C ALA A 130 1.70 9.64 6.83
N ALA A 131 1.23 8.69 6.01
CA ALA A 131 1.71 7.30 6.04
C ALA A 131 3.20 7.18 5.67
N LEU A 132 3.71 8.10 4.85
CA LEU A 132 5.12 8.19 4.47
C LEU A 132 5.99 9.00 5.44
N GLY A 133 5.39 9.65 6.46
CA GLY A 133 6.10 10.45 7.46
C GLY A 133 6.42 11.90 7.05
N TYR A 134 5.66 12.48 6.11
CA TYR A 134 5.73 13.91 5.74
C TYR A 134 4.78 14.80 6.54
#